data_AF-A0A6B0XEK4-F1
#
_entry.id   AF-A0A6B0XEK4-F1
#
_cell.length_a   1.000
_cell.length_b   1.000
_cell.length_c   1.000
_cell.angle_alpha   90.00
_cell.angle_beta   90.00
_cell.angle_gamma   90.00
#
_symmetry.space_group_name_H-M   'P 1'
#
loop_
_entity.id
_entity.type
_entity.pdbx_description
1 polymer ?
#
loop_
_entity_poly.entity_id
_entity_poly.type
_entity_poly.pdbx_seq_one_letter_code
_entity_poly.pdbx_strand_id
1 'polypeptide(L)'
;MGADVLHAKRRKALVLSDAVFNRKNASSLLMMITSAARSAWHLDVSLEQWSQAGLRKPCLARMKLFTLDNGLILGRVGSLTAEDQQRVTQALRAALPV
;
A
#
# COMPACT_ATOMS: atom_id res chain seq x y z
N MET A 1 -11.04 36.39 3.14
CA MET A 1 -11.60 35.13 2.61
C MET A 1 -10.43 34.17 2.42
N GLY A 2 -10.03 33.47 3.49
CA GLY A 2 -8.84 32.61 3.47
C GLY A 2 -9.21 31.25 2.91
N ALA A 3 -8.67 30.90 1.74
CA ALA A 3 -8.85 29.57 1.17
C ALA A 3 -8.10 28.55 2.03
N ASP A 4 -8.85 27.64 2.64
CA ASP A 4 -8.33 26.43 3.26
C ASP A 4 -7.76 25.55 2.14
N VAL A 5 -6.46 25.68 1.85
CA VAL A 5 -5.77 24.78 0.92
C VAL A 5 -5.66 23.44 1.62
N LEU A 6 -6.61 22.55 1.32
CA LEU A 6 -6.57 21.15 1.74
C LEU A 6 -5.26 20.51 1.29
N HIS A 7 -4.23 20.55 2.13
CA HIS A 7 -3.00 19.82 1.88
C HIS A 7 -3.28 18.32 1.94
N ALA A 8 -3.44 17.71 0.77
CA ALA A 8 -3.62 16.27 0.66
C ALA A 8 -2.43 15.55 1.33
N LYS A 9 -2.70 14.84 2.43
CA LYS A 9 -1.68 14.04 3.12
C LYS A 9 -1.16 12.95 2.18
N ARG A 10 0.12 13.03 1.83
CA ARG A 10 0.83 12.00 1.08
C ARG A 10 1.03 10.76 1.95
N ARG A 11 0.66 9.60 1.43
CA ARG A 11 0.78 8.32 2.12
C ARG A 11 1.48 7.31 1.23
N LYS A 12 2.25 6.42 1.85
CA LYS A 12 2.80 5.26 1.15
C LYS A 12 1.68 4.23 0.94
N ALA A 13 1.75 3.52 -0.17
CA ALA A 13 0.87 2.42 -0.51
C ALA A 13 1.67 1.32 -1.22
N LEU A 14 1.22 0.09 -1.09
CA LEU A 14 1.78 -1.08 -1.75
C LEU A 14 1.03 -1.29 -3.06
N VAL A 15 1.75 -1.33 -4.18
CA VAL A 15 1.18 -1.74 -5.48
C VAL A 15 1.00 -3.25 -5.48
N LEU A 16 -0.22 -3.71 -5.79
CA LEU A 16 -0.60 -5.13 -5.84
C LEU A 16 -0.72 -5.67 -7.27
N SER A 17 -0.89 -4.77 -8.23
CA SER A 17 -1.12 -5.10 -9.64
C SER A 17 0.17 -5.07 -10.43
N ASP A 18 0.23 -5.88 -11.49
CA ASP A 18 1.37 -5.91 -12.38
C ASP A 18 1.46 -4.65 -13.27
N ALA A 19 2.62 -4.48 -13.90
CA ALA A 19 2.87 -3.31 -14.73
C ALA A 19 2.01 -3.25 -16.01
N VAL A 20 1.51 -4.39 -16.51
CA VAL A 20 0.65 -4.44 -17.70
C VAL A 20 -0.74 -3.91 -17.35
N PHE A 21 -1.32 -4.37 -16.24
CA PHE A 21 -2.57 -3.86 -15.68
C PHE A 21 -2.45 -2.36 -15.45
N ASN A 22 -1.37 -1.92 -14.79
CA ASN A 22 -1.18 -0.51 -14.43
C ASN A 22 -1.17 0.39 -15.66
N ARG A 23 -0.43 -0.01 -16.71
CA ARG A 23 -0.33 0.78 -17.96
C ARG A 23 -1.63 0.76 -18.75
N LYS A 24 -2.25 -0.41 -18.93
CA LYS A 24 -3.47 -0.53 -19.76
C LYS A 24 -4.67 0.21 -19.16
N ASN A 25 -4.75 0.30 -17.84
CA ASN A 25 -5.88 0.93 -17.15
C ASN A 25 -5.60 2.37 -16.68
N ALA A 26 -4.38 2.90 -16.91
CA ALA A 26 -3.89 4.15 -16.32
C ALA A 26 -4.09 4.26 -14.79
N SER A 27 -4.27 3.12 -14.12
CA SER A 27 -4.61 3.01 -12.70
C SER A 27 -3.97 1.77 -12.10
N SER A 28 -3.62 1.83 -10.82
CA SER A 28 -3.01 0.72 -10.08
C SER A 28 -3.92 0.23 -8.96
N LEU A 29 -4.00 -1.10 -8.77
CA LEU A 29 -4.54 -1.72 -7.56
C LEU A 29 -3.51 -1.61 -6.43
N LEU A 30 -3.94 -1.10 -5.28
CA LEU A 30 -3.09 -0.70 -4.17
C LEU A 30 -3.65 -1.18 -2.84
N MET A 31 -2.76 -1.30 -1.87
CA MET A 31 -3.06 -1.53 -0.47
C MET A 31 -2.40 -0.46 0.40
N MET A 32 -3.09 0.06 1.41
CA MET A 32 -2.58 1.17 2.22
C MET A 32 -1.39 0.73 3.08
N ILE A 33 -0.34 1.57 3.20
CA ILE A 33 0.71 1.40 4.22
C ILE A 33 0.48 2.40 5.35
N THR A 34 0.51 1.95 6.60
CA THR A 34 0.24 2.78 7.78
C THR A 34 1.05 2.31 8.98
N SER A 35 1.35 3.21 9.92
CA SER A 35 1.97 2.82 11.19
C SER A 35 0.97 2.34 12.25
N ALA A 36 -0.34 2.38 11.95
CA ALA A 36 -1.45 1.72 12.66
C ALA A 36 -1.40 1.61 14.20
N ALA A 37 -0.78 2.56 14.91
CA ALA A 37 -0.56 2.48 16.35
C ALA A 37 -1.84 2.40 17.22
N ARG A 38 -3.04 2.53 16.63
CA ARG A 38 -4.32 2.66 17.34
C ARG A 38 -5.48 1.89 16.71
N SER A 39 -5.24 1.07 15.68
CA SER A 39 -6.29 0.20 15.10
C SER A 39 -5.69 -0.95 14.32
N ALA A 40 -6.37 -2.10 14.36
CA ALA A 40 -6.03 -3.30 13.59
C ALA A 40 -7.25 -3.70 12.75
N TRP A 41 -7.05 -3.98 11.46
CA TRP A 41 -8.06 -4.65 10.65
C TRP A 41 -7.74 -6.13 10.55
N HIS A 42 -8.77 -6.95 10.36
CA HIS A 42 -8.59 -8.36 10.05
C HIS A 42 -7.70 -8.50 8.79
N LEU A 43 -6.69 -9.38 8.85
CA LEU A 43 -5.69 -9.60 7.80
C LEU A 43 -4.76 -8.41 7.50
N ASP A 44 -4.64 -7.43 8.41
CA ASP A 44 -3.51 -6.48 8.36
C ASP A 44 -2.18 -7.26 8.45
N VAL A 45 -1.20 -6.87 7.63
CA VAL A 45 0.11 -7.56 7.56
C VAL A 45 1.21 -6.64 8.07
N SER A 46 1.85 -7.02 9.18
CA SER A 46 3.06 -6.36 9.68
C SER A 46 4.20 -6.51 8.66
N LEU A 47 4.83 -5.39 8.31
CA LEU A 47 6.01 -5.37 7.45
C LEU A 47 7.24 -5.42 8.35
N GLU A 48 7.80 -6.62 8.54
CA GLU A 48 8.92 -6.83 9.47
C GLU A 48 10.23 -6.26 8.89
N GLN A 49 10.41 -6.35 7.57
CA GLN A 49 11.59 -5.86 6.86
C GLN A 49 11.36 -4.45 6.29
N TRP A 50 10.68 -3.61 7.07
CA TRP A 50 10.22 -2.27 6.66
C TRP A 50 11.36 -1.36 6.16
N SER A 51 12.57 -1.48 6.72
CA SER A 51 13.73 -0.68 6.31
C SER A 51 14.17 -1.03 4.89
N GLN A 52 14.21 -2.32 4.56
CA GLN A 52 14.52 -2.83 3.22
C GLN A 52 13.45 -2.40 2.20
N ALA A 53 12.20 -2.24 2.65
CA ALA A 53 11.11 -1.70 1.85
C ALA A 53 11.14 -0.16 1.68
N GLY A 54 12.20 0.51 2.14
CA GLY A 54 12.35 1.96 2.06
C GLY A 54 11.40 2.71 3.00
N LEU A 55 10.86 2.04 4.03
CA LEU A 55 10.07 2.66 5.08
C LEU A 55 11.00 3.18 6.19
N ARG A 56 10.57 4.24 6.88
CA ARG A 56 11.39 4.90 7.92
C ARG A 56 11.13 4.39 9.33
N LYS A 57 10.09 3.57 9.50
CA LYS A 57 9.63 3.04 10.78
C LYS A 57 8.81 1.78 10.54
N PRO A 58 8.59 0.94 11.57
CA PRO A 58 7.64 -0.15 11.50
C PRO A 58 6.28 0.31 11.00
N CYS A 59 5.76 -0.44 10.04
CA CYS A 59 4.48 -0.18 9.38
C CYS A 59 3.77 -1.51 9.13
N LEU A 60 2.49 -1.42 8.82
CA LEU A 60 1.71 -2.52 8.29
C LEU A 60 1.15 -2.18 6.90
N ALA A 61 0.99 -3.22 6.11
CA ALA A 61 0.16 -3.26 4.92
C ALA A 61 -1.28 -3.53 5.39
N ARG A 62 -2.13 -2.50 5.31
CA ARG A 62 -3.49 -2.56 5.81
C ARG A 62 -4.41 -3.19 4.79
N MET A 63 -5.27 -4.13 5.19
CA MET A 63 -6.26 -4.80 4.33
C MET A 63 -7.39 -3.85 3.88
N LYS A 64 -7.01 -2.80 3.16
CA LYS A 64 -7.82 -1.77 2.55
C LYS A 64 -7.33 -1.62 1.12
N LEU A 65 -8.01 -2.32 0.22
CA LEU A 65 -7.71 -2.34 -1.20
C LEU A 65 -8.40 -1.15 -1.88
N PHE A 66 -7.72 -0.54 -2.84
CA PHE A 66 -8.26 0.55 -3.64
C PHE A 66 -7.54 0.67 -4.97
N THR A 67 -8.17 1.34 -5.93
CA THR A 67 -7.52 1.80 -7.17
C THR A 67 -7.08 3.25 -7.02
N LEU A 68 -6.01 3.62 -7.69
CA LEU A 68 -5.58 5.02 -7.82
C LEU A 68 -5.13 5.28 -9.25
N ASP A 69 -5.50 6.45 -9.77
CA ASP A 69 -4.97 6.97 -11.02
C ASP A 69 -3.44 7.10 -10.93
N ASN A 70 -2.74 6.62 -11.97
CA ASN A 70 -1.27 6.58 -11.96
C ASN A 70 -0.65 7.99 -11.95
N GLY A 71 -1.35 9.01 -12.44
CA GLY A 71 -0.92 10.42 -12.39
C GLY A 71 -0.85 10.98 -10.96
N LEU A 72 -1.49 10.33 -9.99
CA LEU A 72 -1.39 10.69 -8.57
C LEU A 72 -0.22 9.99 -7.85
N ILE A 73 0.45 9.03 -8.51
CA ILE A 73 1.59 8.30 -7.94
C ILE A 73 2.86 9.12 -8.14
N LEU A 74 3.41 9.64 -7.04
CA LEU A 74 4.60 10.50 -7.06
C LEU A 74 5.90 9.75 -7.34
N GLY A 75 5.93 8.43 -7.13
CA GLY A 75 7.11 7.60 -7.37
C GLY A 75 7.21 6.40 -6.45
N ARG A 76 8.19 5.53 -6.73
CA ARG A 76 8.50 4.33 -5.96
C ARG A 76 9.51 4.65 -4.86
N VAL A 77 9.26 4.14 -3.66
CA VAL A 77 10.15 4.32 -2.49
C VAL A 77 10.98 3.08 -2.15
N GLY A 78 10.62 1.91 -2.67
CA GLY A 78 11.26 0.64 -2.36
C GLY A 78 10.46 -0.55 -2.88
N SER A 79 10.75 -1.73 -2.34
CA SER A 79 10.01 -2.98 -2.56
C SER A 79 9.99 -3.84 -1.31
N LEU A 80 8.90 -4.58 -1.12
CA LEU A 80 8.84 -5.59 -0.07
C LEU A 80 9.89 -6.69 -0.31
N THR A 81 10.40 -7.27 0.77
CA THR A 81 11.20 -8.50 0.72
C THR A 81 10.34 -9.69 0.30
N ALA A 82 10.96 -10.81 -0.07
CA ALA A 82 10.22 -12.02 -0.42
C ALA A 82 9.31 -12.50 0.74
N GLU A 83 9.79 -12.42 1.98
CA GLU A 83 9.03 -12.79 3.19
C GLU A 83 7.78 -11.91 3.37
N ASP A 84 7.93 -10.58 3.29
CA ASP A 84 6.81 -9.65 3.40
C ASP A 84 5.82 -9.83 2.23
N GLN A 85 6.32 -10.09 1.01
CA GLN A 85 5.47 -10.40 -0.14
C GLN A 85 4.64 -11.66 0.10
N GLN A 86 5.24 -12.75 0.59
CA GLN A 86 4.53 -13.99 0.87
C GLN A 86 3.42 -13.80 1.90
N ARG A 87 3.67 -13.06 2.99
CA ARG A 87 2.64 -12.74 3.99
C ARG A 87 1.48 -11.93 3.40
N VAL A 88 1.79 -10.92 2.59
CA VAL A 88 0.76 -10.13 1.90
C VAL A 88 -0.05 -11.01 0.95
N THR A 89 0.59 -11.87 0.17
CA THR A 89 -0.11 -12.79 -0.74
C THR A 89 -1.02 -13.76 0.02
N GLN A 90 -0.58 -14.29 1.15
CA GLN A 90 -1.41 -15.17 1.98
C GLN A 90 -2.64 -14.44 2.53
N ALA A 91 -2.45 -13.22 3.04
CA ALA A 91 -3.56 -12.39 3.53
C ALA A 91 -4.56 -12.05 2.42
N LEU A 92 -4.08 -11.72 1.22
CA LEU A 92 -4.94 -11.45 0.05
C LEU A 92 -5.73 -12.68 -0.37
N ARG A 93 -5.09 -13.86 -0.43
CA ARG A 93 -5.78 -15.14 -0.74
C ARG A 93 -6.84 -15.49 0.29
N ALA A 94 -6.62 -15.16 1.56
CA ALA A 94 -7.63 -15.35 2.59
C ALA A 94 -8.81 -14.36 2.47
N ALA A 95 -8.55 -13.14 2.00
CA ALA A 95 -9.57 -12.10 1.84
C ALA A 95 -10.38 -12.20 0.53
N LEU A 96 -9.79 -12.73 -0.53
CA LEU A 96 -10.35 -12.79 -1.89
C LEU A 96 -10.55 -14.26 -2.29
N PRO A 97 -11.73 -14.85 -2.05
CA PRO A 97 -12.00 -16.27 -2.31
C PRO A 97 -12.25 -16.58 -3.79
N VAL A 98 -11.89 -15.67 -4.70
CA VAL A 98 -12.21 -15.70 -6.14
C VAL A 98 -10.96 -15.81 -7.00
#